data_AF-A0A818KU00-F1
#
_entry.id   AF-A0A818KU00-F1
#
_cell.length_a   1.000
_cell.length_b   1.000
_cell.length_c   1.000
_cell.angle_alpha   90.00
_cell.angle_beta   90.00
_cell.angle_gamma   90.00
#
_symmetry.space_group_name_H-M   'P 1'
#
loop_
_entity.id
_entity.type
_entity.pdbx_description
1 polymer ?
#
loop_
_entity_poly.entity_id
_entity_poly.type
_entity_poly.pdbx_seq_one_letter_code
_entity_poly.pdbx_strand_id
1 'polypeptide(L)'
;MWLWSWFLDKCLLIFQYLLIQYKGIRFNYDGKYAIKHQTNRKTLFNILKKNKNTKFLIDQRQKVNFNKDQDIKSIEDFKKLFPKYTTYSDYRSYVTEIMNDGHSTNIMSIDYPIALTNTSGTSGDPKHFPV
;
A
#
# COMPACT_ATOMS: atom_id res chain seq x y z
N MET A 1 -0.60 61.52 16.05
CA MET A 1 -0.90 60.19 16.60
C MET A 1 -1.72 59.30 15.63
N TRP A 2 -1.65 59.50 14.30
CA TRP A 2 -2.50 58.80 13.32
C TRP A 2 -1.74 57.74 12.47
N LEU A 3 -0.44 57.94 12.21
CA LEU A 3 0.36 57.01 11.42
C LEU A 3 0.53 55.63 12.06
N TRP A 4 0.63 55.57 13.39
CA TRP A 4 0.81 54.31 14.13
C TRP A 4 -0.43 53.41 14.08
N SER A 5 -1.64 53.99 14.11
CA SER A 5 -2.89 53.23 13.97
C SER A 5 -3.01 52.61 12.57
N TRP A 6 -2.71 53.39 11.54
CA TRP A 6 -2.77 52.91 10.15
C TRP A 6 -1.75 51.80 9.86
N PHE A 7 -0.57 51.88 10.47
CA PHE A 7 0.46 50.84 10.36
C PHE A 7 0.02 49.53 11.05
N LEU A 8 -0.55 49.62 12.24
CA LEU A 8 -1.05 48.45 12.98
C LEU A 8 -2.19 47.74 12.26
N ASP A 9 -3.13 48.48 11.66
CA ASP A 9 -4.24 47.90 10.89
C ASP A 9 -3.76 47.16 9.64
N LYS A 10 -2.76 47.71 8.94
CA LYS A 10 -2.12 47.05 7.79
C LYS A 10 -1.39 45.78 8.20
N CYS A 11 -0.67 45.79 9.32
CA CYS A 11 -0.02 44.60 9.87
C CYS A 11 -1.03 43.52 10.26
N LEU A 12 -2.16 43.91 10.86
CA LEU A 12 -3.23 42.98 11.26
C LEU A 12 -3.87 42.30 10.04
N LEU A 13 -4.12 43.06 8.97
CA LEU A 13 -4.66 42.53 7.70
C LEU A 13 -3.70 41.54 7.03
N ILE A 14 -2.40 41.85 7.01
CA ILE A 14 -1.38 40.94 6.47
C ILE A 14 -1.32 39.66 7.31
N PHE A 15 -1.36 39.78 8.63
CA PHE A 15 -1.35 38.62 9.53
C PHE A 15 -2.59 37.74 9.37
N GLN A 16 -3.78 38.33 9.24
CA GLN A 16 -5.01 37.59 8.96
C GLN A 16 -4.96 36.88 7.60
N TYR A 17 -4.45 37.55 6.56
CA TYR A 17 -4.28 36.95 5.24
C TYR A 17 -3.34 35.74 5.28
N LEU A 18 -2.19 35.86 5.97
CA LEU A 18 -1.25 34.76 6.14
C LEU A 18 -1.84 33.59 6.93
N LEU A 19 -2.63 33.85 7.97
CA LEU A 19 -3.34 32.81 8.72
C LEU A 19 -4.38 32.06 7.87
N ILE A 20 -5.12 32.77 7.02
CA ILE A 20 -6.09 32.16 6.10
C ILE A 20 -5.37 31.27 5.09
N GLN A 21 -4.28 31.75 4.49
CA GLN A 21 -3.47 30.96 3.56
C GLN A 21 -2.89 29.71 4.23
N TYR A 22 -2.32 29.84 5.44
CA TYR A 22 -1.77 28.71 6.19
C TYR A 22 -2.83 27.66 6.55
N LYS A 23 -4.02 28.09 7.00
CA LYS A 23 -5.15 27.18 7.27
C LYS A 23 -5.63 26.48 6.00
N GLY A 24 -5.75 27.19 4.88
CA GLY A 24 -6.14 26.63 3.59
C GLY A 24 -5.15 25.60 3.06
N ILE A 25 -3.85 25.86 3.17
CA ILE A 25 -2.78 24.92 2.82
C ILE A 25 -2.88 23.66 3.68
N ARG A 26 -2.99 23.79 4.99
CA ARG A 26 -3.08 22.65 5.90
C ARG A 26 -4.31 21.78 5.63
N PHE A 27 -5.47 22.40 5.38
CA PHE A 27 -6.71 21.69 5.05
C PHE A 27 -6.61 20.92 3.73
N ASN A 28 -5.93 21.49 2.72
CA ASN A 28 -5.71 20.84 1.43
C ASN A 28 -4.73 19.66 1.53
N TYR A 29 -3.65 19.82 2.31
CA TYR A 29 -2.73 18.73 2.60
C TYR A 29 -3.46 17.59 3.33
N ASP A 30 -4.13 17.88 4.45
CA ASP A 30 -4.85 16.87 5.26
C ASP A 30 -5.93 16.14 4.44
N GLY A 31 -6.69 16.86 3.61
CA GLY A 31 -7.69 16.28 2.71
C GLY A 31 -7.08 15.36 1.64
N LYS A 32 -5.96 15.75 1.03
CA LYS A 32 -5.28 14.94 0.00
C LYS A 32 -4.70 13.65 0.58
N TYR A 33 -4.12 13.69 1.79
CA TYR A 33 -3.63 12.47 2.45
C TYR A 33 -4.77 11.57 2.89
N ALA A 34 -5.85 12.11 3.45
CA ALA A 34 -7.02 11.32 3.85
C ALA A 34 -7.62 10.53 2.67
N ILE A 35 -7.82 11.19 1.53
CA ILE A 35 -8.31 10.54 0.29
C ILE A 35 -7.31 9.47 -0.19
N LYS A 36 -6.00 9.77 -0.18
CA LYS A 36 -4.96 8.82 -0.59
C LYS A 36 -4.94 7.58 0.32
N HIS A 37 -5.06 7.75 1.63
CA HIS A 37 -5.12 6.64 2.58
C HIS A 37 -6.37 5.78 2.39
N GLN A 38 -7.53 6.40 2.14
CA GLN A 38 -8.77 5.68 1.88
C GLN A 38 -8.70 4.85 0.59
N THR A 39 -8.16 5.44 -0.49
CA THR A 39 -7.96 4.74 -1.77
C THR A 39 -7.01 3.56 -1.61
N ASN A 40 -5.86 3.75 -0.97
CA ASN A 40 -4.89 2.67 -0.74
C ASN A 40 -5.49 1.53 0.10
N ARG A 41 -6.27 1.87 1.15
CA ARG A 41 -6.96 0.88 1.98
C ARG A 41 -7.96 0.06 1.16
N LYS A 42 -8.76 0.72 0.32
CA LYS A 42 -9.73 0.05 -0.57
C LYS A 42 -9.03 -0.88 -1.56
N THR A 43 -7.94 -0.41 -2.19
CA THR A 43 -7.14 -1.21 -3.12
C THR A 43 -6.56 -2.46 -2.44
N LEU A 44 -5.99 -2.32 -1.25
CA LEU A 44 -5.45 -3.45 -0.49
C LEU A 44 -6.50 -4.53 -0.23
N PHE A 45 -7.66 -4.16 0.33
CA PHE A 45 -8.71 -5.14 0.62
C PHE A 45 -9.31 -5.76 -0.65
N ASN A 46 -9.39 -5.01 -1.75
CA ASN A 46 -9.80 -5.57 -3.03
C ASN A 46 -8.81 -6.64 -3.53
N ILE A 47 -7.49 -6.39 -3.43
CA ILE A 47 -6.46 -7.36 -3.80
C ILE A 47 -6.56 -8.60 -2.91
N LEU A 48 -6.69 -8.44 -1.59
CA LEU A 48 -6.80 -9.56 -0.64
C LEU A 48 -8.07 -10.38 -0.88
N LYS A 49 -9.20 -9.72 -1.15
CA LYS A 49 -10.49 -10.38 -1.44
C LYS A 49 -10.44 -11.13 -2.76
N LYS A 50 -9.87 -10.52 -3.80
CA LYS A 50 -9.70 -11.14 -5.13
C LYS A 50 -8.84 -12.40 -5.03
N ASN A 51 -7.74 -12.33 -4.27
CA ASN A 51 -6.76 -13.40 -4.16
C ASN A 51 -6.96 -14.30 -2.94
N LYS A 52 -8.16 -14.31 -2.35
CA LYS A 52 -8.42 -14.95 -1.05
C LYS A 52 -8.15 -16.46 -1.00
N ASN A 53 -8.23 -17.12 -2.15
CA ASN A 53 -8.11 -18.56 -2.33
C ASN A 53 -6.79 -18.96 -3.01
N THR A 54 -5.87 -18.02 -3.20
CA THR A 54 -4.55 -18.33 -3.75
C THR A 54 -3.74 -19.14 -2.75
N LYS A 55 -2.91 -20.06 -3.24
CA LYS A 55 -2.00 -20.89 -2.43
C LYS A 55 -1.18 -20.03 -1.48
N PHE A 56 -0.59 -18.95 -1.99
CA PHE A 56 0.19 -18.00 -1.21
C PHE A 56 -0.60 -17.46 -0.01
N LEU A 57 -1.82 -16.94 -0.21
CA LEU A 57 -2.56 -16.34 0.89
C LEU A 57 -3.08 -17.40 1.88
N ILE A 58 -3.40 -18.60 1.42
CA ILE A 58 -3.73 -19.74 2.28
C ILE A 58 -2.54 -20.08 3.18
N ASP A 59 -1.33 -20.20 2.62
CA ASP A 59 -0.12 -20.53 3.36
C ASP A 59 0.21 -19.45 4.40
N GLN A 60 0.06 -18.16 4.05
CA GLN A 60 0.27 -17.08 5.03
C GLN A 60 -0.73 -17.17 6.19
N ARG A 61 -2.01 -17.49 5.92
CA ARG A 61 -3.04 -17.64 6.96
C ARG A 61 -2.70 -18.78 7.91
N GLN A 62 -2.23 -19.90 7.37
CA GLN A 62 -1.83 -21.06 8.15
C GLN A 62 -0.64 -20.76 9.08
N LYS A 63 0.37 -19.99 8.61
CA LYS A 63 1.54 -19.62 9.43
C LYS A 63 1.19 -18.89 10.73
N VAL A 64 0.07 -18.18 10.76
CA VAL A 64 -0.36 -17.39 11.93
C VAL A 64 -1.67 -17.87 12.54
N ASN A 65 -2.09 -19.11 12.22
CA ASN A 65 -3.36 -19.71 12.67
C ASN A 65 -4.59 -18.82 12.42
N PHE A 66 -4.56 -18.03 11.35
CA PHE A 66 -5.72 -17.24 10.93
C PHE A 66 -6.69 -18.17 10.21
N ASN A 67 -7.93 -18.23 10.68
CA ASN A 67 -8.92 -19.14 10.11
C ASN A 67 -9.09 -18.86 8.60
N LYS A 68 -8.97 -19.90 7.78
CA LYS A 68 -9.02 -19.84 6.31
C LYS A 68 -10.29 -19.16 5.78
N ASP A 69 -11.38 -19.24 6.54
CA ASP A 69 -12.71 -18.74 6.20
C ASP A 69 -12.98 -17.32 6.75
N GLN A 70 -12.03 -16.73 7.47
CA GLN A 70 -12.15 -15.35 7.96
C GLN A 70 -11.55 -14.35 6.97
N ASP A 71 -12.33 -13.33 6.65
CA ASP A 71 -11.84 -12.18 5.87
C ASP A 71 -10.88 -11.33 6.72
N ILE A 72 -9.85 -10.78 6.06
CA ILE A 72 -8.97 -9.76 6.63
C ILE A 72 -9.76 -8.45 6.64
N LYS A 73 -10.18 -7.97 7.82
CA LYS A 73 -11.10 -6.82 7.96
C LYS A 73 -10.39 -5.52 8.31
N SER A 74 -9.16 -5.60 8.83
CA SER A 74 -8.38 -4.46 9.29
C SER A 74 -6.94 -4.47 8.75
N ILE A 75 -6.29 -3.31 8.85
CA ILE A 75 -4.87 -3.18 8.50
C ILE A 75 -4.02 -3.94 9.53
N GLU A 76 -4.48 -4.02 10.76
CA GLU A 76 -3.86 -4.75 11.86
C GLU A 76 -3.88 -6.25 11.56
N ASP A 77 -4.98 -6.79 11.02
CA ASP A 77 -5.04 -8.19 10.57
C ASP A 77 -4.06 -8.46 9.43
N PHE A 78 -3.98 -7.55 8.45
CA PHE A 78 -2.99 -7.64 7.38
C PHE A 78 -1.55 -7.64 7.91
N LYS A 79 -1.22 -6.77 8.85
CA LYS A 79 0.11 -6.69 9.47
C LYS A 79 0.45 -7.89 10.35
N LYS A 80 -0.54 -8.61 10.89
CA LYS A 80 -0.31 -9.89 11.57
C LYS A 80 0.01 -11.00 10.57
N LEU A 81 -0.65 -10.97 9.41
CA LEU A 81 -0.52 -11.98 8.38
C LEU A 81 0.82 -11.90 7.63
N PHE A 82 1.31 -10.68 7.40
CA PHE A 82 2.54 -10.44 6.65
C PHE A 82 3.61 -9.83 7.54
N PRO A 83 4.85 -10.35 7.53
CA PRO A 83 5.94 -9.72 8.24
C PRO A 83 6.19 -8.32 7.64
N LYS A 84 6.68 -7.41 8.48
CA LYS A 84 6.96 -6.02 8.08
C LYS A 84 7.98 -5.94 6.93
N TYR A 85 8.84 -6.95 6.83
CA TYR A 85 9.86 -7.07 5.79
C TYR A 85 9.79 -8.48 5.22
N THR A 86 9.83 -8.57 3.89
CA THR A 86 9.99 -9.82 3.15
C THR A 86 11.14 -9.66 2.17
N THR A 87 11.69 -10.80 1.78
CA THR A 87 12.82 -10.95 0.86
C THR A 87 12.42 -11.86 -0.29
N TYR A 88 13.20 -11.85 -1.37
CA TYR A 88 12.91 -12.69 -2.54
C TYR A 88 12.83 -14.18 -2.20
N SER A 89 13.65 -14.65 -1.26
CA SER A 89 13.63 -16.03 -0.78
C SER A 89 12.27 -16.45 -0.19
N ASP A 90 11.52 -15.53 0.41
CA ASP A 90 10.25 -15.85 1.08
C ASP A 90 9.14 -16.24 0.09
N TYR A 91 9.27 -15.82 -1.18
CA TYR A 91 8.31 -16.12 -2.24
C TYR A 91 8.91 -16.81 -3.47
N ARG A 92 10.21 -17.11 -3.45
CA ARG A 92 10.93 -17.76 -4.56
C ARG A 92 10.28 -19.07 -5.00
N SER A 93 9.84 -19.90 -4.06
CA SER A 93 9.19 -21.18 -4.37
C SER A 93 7.91 -21.02 -5.20
N TYR A 94 7.06 -20.05 -4.85
CA TYR A 94 5.85 -19.75 -5.61
C TYR A 94 6.16 -19.20 -7.00
N VAL A 95 7.20 -18.37 -7.13
CA VAL A 95 7.66 -17.88 -8.43
C VAL A 95 8.15 -19.02 -9.30
N THR A 96 8.97 -19.92 -8.74
CA THR A 96 9.46 -21.11 -9.46
C THR A 96 8.32 -22.02 -9.88
N GLU A 97 7.29 -22.19 -9.05
CA GLU A 97 6.09 -22.97 -9.40
C GLU A 97 5.34 -22.35 -10.60
N ILE A 98 5.12 -21.04 -10.60
CA ILE A 98 4.52 -20.30 -11.74
C ILE A 98 5.37 -20.49 -13.01
N MET A 99 6.69 -20.44 -12.90
CA MET A 99 7.61 -20.59 -14.03
C MET A 99 7.56 -21.99 -14.63
N ASN A 100 7.50 -23.03 -13.80
CA ASN A 100 7.59 -24.41 -14.24
C ASN A 100 6.32 -24.91 -14.92
N ASP A 101 5.15 -24.43 -14.48
CA ASP A 101 3.85 -24.91 -14.97
C ASP A 101 3.39 -24.13 -16.22
N GLY A 102 4.03 -23.00 -16.54
CA GLY A 102 3.76 -22.18 -17.72
C GLY A 102 2.40 -21.47 -17.75
N HIS A 103 1.42 -21.92 -16.98
CA HIS A 103 0.02 -21.45 -16.98
C HIS A 103 -0.65 -21.40 -15.59
N SER A 104 0.12 -21.46 -14.49
CA SER A 104 -0.50 -21.54 -13.16
C SER A 104 -1.27 -20.27 -12.79
N THR A 105 -2.57 -20.45 -12.57
CA THR A 105 -3.40 -19.52 -11.82
C THR A 105 -3.47 -19.97 -10.36
N ASN A 106 -3.95 -19.11 -9.46
CA ASN A 106 -4.19 -19.43 -8.05
C ASN A 106 -2.94 -19.72 -7.19
N ILE A 107 -1.72 -19.42 -7.66
CA ILE A 107 -0.52 -19.51 -6.81
C ILE A 107 -0.35 -18.24 -5.97
N MET A 108 0.02 -17.12 -6.58
CA MET A 108 0.13 -15.81 -5.92
C MET A 108 -0.99 -14.84 -6.31
N SER A 109 -1.55 -15.02 -7.50
CA SER A 109 -2.69 -14.27 -8.03
C SER A 109 -3.71 -15.25 -8.62
N ILE A 110 -4.98 -14.86 -8.64
CA ILE A 110 -6.00 -15.58 -9.42
C ILE A 110 -5.83 -15.34 -10.92
N ASP A 111 -5.27 -14.19 -11.29
CA ASP A 111 -4.99 -13.87 -12.68
C ASP A 111 -3.71 -14.58 -13.11
N TYR A 112 -3.69 -15.02 -14.36
CA TYR A 112 -2.47 -15.55 -14.98
C TYR A 112 -1.48 -14.40 -15.23
N PRO A 113 -0.20 -14.54 -14.84
CA PRO A 113 0.81 -13.54 -15.14
C PRO A 113 1.14 -13.55 -16.64
N ILE A 114 1.02 -12.39 -17.28
CA ILE A 114 1.23 -12.20 -18.71
C ILE A 114 2.72 -12.35 -19.04
N ALA A 115 3.60 -11.94 -18.13
CA ALA A 115 5.04 -12.05 -18.30
C ALA A 115 5.76 -12.31 -16.97
N LEU A 116 6.98 -12.82 -17.09
CA LEU A 116 7.95 -12.87 -16.00
C LEU A 116 9.06 -11.88 -16.28
N THR A 117 9.14 -10.83 -15.45
CA THR A 117 10.14 -9.78 -15.60
C THR A 117 11.38 -10.12 -14.79
N ASN A 118 12.55 -9.92 -15.40
CA ASN A 118 13.83 -10.04 -14.72
C ASN A 118 14.19 -8.70 -14.10
N THR A 119 14.53 -8.70 -12.82
CA THR A 119 15.12 -7.49 -12.20
C THR A 119 16.64 -7.54 -12.31
N SER A 120 17.28 -6.37 -12.26
CA SER A 120 18.74 -6.25 -12.18
C SER A 120 19.33 -6.82 -10.89
N GLY A 121 18.51 -7.11 -9.87
CA GLY A 121 18.94 -7.71 -8.62
C GLY A 121 19.03 -9.23 -8.69
N THR A 122 20.07 -9.80 -8.08
CA THR A 122 20.28 -11.25 -7.99
C THR A 122 20.20 -11.74 -6.54
N SER A 123 19.93 -13.03 -6.38
CA SER A 123 20.03 -13.75 -5.10
C SER A 123 20.64 -15.13 -5.35
N GLY A 124 21.82 -15.14 -6.01
CA GLY A 124 22.43 -16.32 -6.63
C GLY A 124 22.01 -16.47 -8.08
N ASP A 125 20.70 -16.39 -8.35
CA ASP A 125 20.09 -16.39 -9.68
C ASP A 125 19.34 -15.08 -9.96
N PRO A 126 19.02 -14.76 -11.23
CA PRO A 126 18.15 -13.64 -11.55
C PRO A 126 16.81 -13.73 -10.81
N LYS A 127 16.35 -12.60 -10.27
CA LYS A 127 15.01 -12.55 -9.65
C LYS A 127 13.94 -12.35 -10.73
N HIS A 128 12.94 -13.21 -10.69
CA HIS A 128 11.79 -13.19 -11.58
C HIS A 128 10.56 -12.66 -10.85
N PHE A 129 9.85 -11.73 -11.47
CA PHE A 129 8.60 -11.18 -10.93
C PHE A 129 7.47 -11.39 -11.93
N PRO A 130 6.37 -12.07 -11.53
CA PRO A 130 5.18 -12.20 -12.36
C PRO A 130 4.47 -10.85 -12.48
N VAL A 131 4.07 -10.50 -13.71
CA VAL A 131 3.35 -9.26 -14.07
C VAL A 131 2.10 -9.59 -14.87
#